data_AF-A0A329ZNV4-F1
#
_entry.id   AF-A0A329ZNV4-F1
#
_cell.length_a   1.000
_cell.length_b   1.000
_cell.length_c   1.000
_cell.angle_alpha   90.00
_cell.angle_beta   90.00
_cell.angle_gamma   90.00
#
_symmetry.space_group_name_H-M   'P 1'
#
loop_
_entity.id
_entity.type
_entity.pdbx_description
1 polymer ?
#
loop_
_entity_poly.entity_id
_entity_poly.type
_entity_poly.pdbx_seq_one_letter_code
_entity_poly.pdbx_strand_id
1 'polypeptide(L)'
;MEKKEKALLESTKDSKENKESISTAFLCPVLEDNELKCPHNGRVQLKSKKGKSFQSQGIPMILESDLMNSSIVGCTNNIAGVPTPCTLVSVILPSARALKRYNDDYPIMQDNALSFG
;
A
#
# COMPACT_ATOMS: atom_id res chain seq x y z
N MET A 1 21.35 41.62 19.12
CA MET A 1 21.07 41.02 17.80
C MET A 1 21.13 39.50 18.03
N GLU A 2 19.99 38.88 18.35
CA GLU A 2 19.24 37.99 17.42
C GLU A 2 20.10 36.77 16.98
N LYS A 3 19.76 35.48 17.18
CA LYS A 3 18.47 34.77 17.21
C LYS A 3 18.64 33.30 17.68
N LYS A 4 17.68 32.84 18.49
CA LYS A 4 16.92 31.56 18.41
C LYS A 4 17.64 30.20 18.47
N GLU A 5 17.58 29.61 19.65
CA GLU A 5 16.99 28.29 19.97
C GLU A 5 16.30 27.54 18.80
N LYS A 6 16.75 26.31 18.51
CA LYS A 6 15.95 25.09 18.68
C LYS A 6 16.84 23.84 18.57
N ALA A 7 16.70 23.01 19.59
CA ALA A 7 17.50 21.84 19.88
C ALA A 7 16.99 20.57 19.20
N LEU A 8 17.89 19.58 19.21
CA LEU A 8 17.68 18.13 19.25
C LEU A 8 17.71 17.38 17.91
N LEU A 9 18.93 17.21 17.40
CA LEU A 9 19.31 16.13 16.47
C LEU A 9 20.74 15.70 16.79
N GLU A 10 20.89 14.93 17.86
CA GLU A 10 22.07 14.11 18.22
C GLU A 10 21.62 13.34 19.48
N SER A 11 21.79 12.05 19.69
CA SER A 11 22.79 11.06 19.29
C SER A 11 22.13 9.69 19.53
N THR A 12 22.52 8.56 18.94
CA THR A 12 23.73 7.82 19.37
C THR A 12 24.22 6.84 18.30
N LYS A 13 25.54 6.74 18.27
CA LYS A 13 26.42 5.88 17.46
C LYS A 13 26.57 4.48 18.06
N ASP A 14 26.96 3.56 17.16
CA ASP A 14 27.81 2.37 17.34
C ASP A 14 27.27 1.11 18.05
N SER A 15 26.91 0.10 17.25
CA SER A 15 27.48 -1.24 17.41
C SER A 15 27.55 -1.96 16.05
N LYS A 16 28.73 -2.51 15.77
CA LYS A 16 29.05 -3.34 14.62
C LYS A 16 28.18 -4.59 14.60
N GLU A 17 27.41 -4.78 13.54
CA GLU A 17 27.15 -6.11 13.01
C GLU A 17 26.86 -6.03 11.52
N ASN A 18 27.31 -7.06 10.82
CA ASN A 18 27.32 -7.26 9.38
C ASN A 18 26.00 -6.84 8.71
N LYS A 19 25.91 -5.60 8.21
CA LYS A 19 24.78 -5.16 7.42
C LYS A 19 25.00 -5.68 6.01
N GLU A 20 24.59 -6.93 5.79
CA GLU A 20 24.16 -7.34 4.47
C GLU A 20 23.36 -6.18 3.89
N SER A 21 23.83 -5.68 2.76
CA SER A 21 23.14 -4.67 2.00
C SER A 21 21.85 -5.31 1.50
N ILE A 22 20.85 -5.37 2.38
CA ILE A 22 19.47 -5.55 1.98
C ILE A 22 19.20 -4.31 1.14
N SER A 23 19.44 -4.44 -0.16
CA SER A 23 18.94 -3.55 -1.18
C SER A 23 17.46 -3.43 -0.88
N THR A 24 17.09 -2.37 -0.15
CA THR A 24 15.72 -2.13 0.21
C THR A 24 15.12 -1.65 -1.09
N ALA A 25 14.63 -2.59 -1.90
CA ALA A 25 13.76 -2.25 -3.01
C ALA A 25 12.73 -1.30 -2.41
N PHE A 26 12.74 -0.05 -2.86
CA PHE A 26 11.82 0.96 -2.36
C PHE A 26 10.45 0.55 -2.86
N LEU A 27 9.78 -0.30 -2.10
CA LEU A 27 8.38 -0.60 -2.31
C LEU A 27 7.68 0.76 -2.30
N CYS A 28 7.04 1.10 -3.41
CA CYS A 28 6.26 2.31 -3.51
C CYS A 28 4.84 2.02 -3.00
N PRO A 29 4.22 2.93 -2.23
CA PRO A 29 2.84 2.76 -1.82
C PRO A 29 1.92 2.82 -3.05
N VAL A 30 0.82 2.10 -3.00
CA VAL A 30 -0.24 2.17 -3.99
C VAL A 30 -0.96 3.50 -3.85
N LEU A 31 -1.10 4.23 -4.96
CA LEU A 31 -1.79 5.51 -5.08
C LEU A 31 -3.13 5.33 -5.81
N GLU A 32 -4.06 6.28 -5.66
CA GLU A 32 -5.37 6.25 -6.33
C GLU A 32 -5.29 6.19 -7.87
N ASP A 33 -4.21 6.71 -8.47
CA ASP A 33 -4.00 6.72 -9.93
C ASP A 33 -3.34 5.44 -10.46
N ASN A 34 -2.89 4.55 -9.58
CA ASN A 34 -2.27 3.30 -9.99
C ASN A 34 -3.29 2.34 -10.60
N GLU A 35 -2.79 1.40 -11.38
CA GLU A 35 -3.59 0.31 -11.91
C GLU A 35 -3.29 -0.98 -11.14
N LEU A 36 -4.29 -1.45 -10.40
CA LEU A 36 -4.27 -2.78 -9.80
C LEU A 36 -5.31 -3.66 -10.48
N LYS A 37 -4.92 -4.88 -10.83
CA LYS A 37 -5.78 -5.85 -11.51
C LYS A 37 -5.79 -7.18 -10.77
N CYS A 38 -6.93 -7.87 -10.77
CA CYS A 38 -6.97 -9.27 -10.38
C CYS A 38 -6.36 -10.15 -11.50
N PRO A 39 -5.98 -11.41 -11.20
CA PRO A 39 -5.44 -12.34 -12.20
C PRO A 39 -6.36 -12.61 -13.41
N HIS A 40 -7.65 -12.30 -13.27
CA HIS A 40 -8.67 -12.44 -14.30
C HIS A 40 -8.96 -11.11 -15.03
N ASN A 41 -7.98 -10.21 -15.01
CA ASN A 41 -7.97 -8.93 -15.72
C ASN A 41 -9.03 -7.90 -15.27
N GLY A 42 -9.70 -8.14 -14.15
CA GLY A 42 -10.60 -7.18 -13.53
C GLY A 42 -9.83 -6.05 -12.86
N ARG A 43 -10.23 -4.80 -13.12
CA ARG A 43 -9.59 -3.60 -12.58
C ARG A 43 -10.16 -3.26 -11.20
N VAL A 44 -9.28 -3.06 -10.23
CA VAL A 44 -9.65 -2.61 -8.89
C VAL A 44 -9.92 -1.09 -8.92
N GLN A 45 -11.05 -0.66 -8.38
CA GLN A 45 -11.40 0.75 -8.25
C GLN A 45 -10.77 1.32 -6.99
N LEU A 46 -9.53 1.80 -7.13
CA LEU A 46 -8.78 2.42 -6.04
C LEU A 46 -9.40 3.77 -5.67
N LYS A 47 -9.81 3.90 -4.41
CA LYS A 47 -10.32 5.15 -3.84
C LYS A 47 -9.99 5.26 -2.35
N SER A 48 -9.18 6.24 -2.01
CA SER A 48 -8.73 6.54 -0.66
C SER A 48 -9.80 7.30 0.12
N LYS A 49 -10.24 6.74 1.25
CA LYS A 49 -11.07 7.44 2.23
C LYS A 49 -10.20 7.93 3.38
N LYS A 50 -9.42 7.01 3.96
CA LYS A 50 -8.56 7.31 5.11
C LYS A 50 -7.20 7.86 4.69
N GLY A 51 -6.67 7.55 3.50
CA GLY A 51 -5.36 8.04 3.06
C GLY A 51 -5.34 9.47 2.49
N LYS A 52 -6.45 10.23 2.51
CA LYS A 52 -6.50 11.58 1.91
C LYS A 52 -5.48 12.57 2.47
N SER A 53 -5.10 12.48 3.74
CA SER A 53 -4.08 13.34 4.35
C SER A 53 -2.65 12.86 4.09
N PHE A 54 -2.49 11.66 3.53
CA PHE A 54 -1.21 11.02 3.28
C PHE A 54 -1.06 10.78 1.78
N GLN A 55 -0.36 11.71 1.12
CA GLN A 55 -0.30 11.78 -0.33
C GLN A 55 1.14 11.72 -0.83
N SER A 56 1.32 11.18 -2.02
CA SER A 56 2.55 11.31 -2.80
C SER A 56 2.24 12.19 -4.01
N GLN A 57 2.97 13.29 -4.19
CA GLN A 57 2.77 14.22 -5.32
C GLN A 57 1.32 14.72 -5.49
N GLY A 58 0.57 14.87 -4.39
CA GLY A 58 -0.83 15.30 -4.43
C GLY A 58 -1.85 14.18 -4.65
N ILE A 59 -1.40 12.93 -4.79
CA ILE A 59 -2.24 11.76 -5.01
C ILE A 59 -2.36 10.95 -3.71
N PRO A 60 -3.57 10.70 -3.20
CA PRO A 60 -3.77 9.91 -2.00
C PRO A 60 -3.25 8.48 -2.11
N MET A 61 -2.63 8.01 -1.03
CA MET A 61 -2.28 6.60 -0.88
C MET A 61 -3.50 5.75 -0.53
N ILE A 62 -3.47 4.51 -0.99
CA ILE A 62 -4.45 3.49 -0.66
C ILE A 62 -4.03 2.78 0.63
N LEU A 63 -4.91 2.84 1.63
CA LEU A 63 -4.74 2.09 2.87
C LEU A 63 -5.46 0.73 2.78
N GLU A 64 -5.17 -0.17 3.71
CA GLU A 64 -5.72 -1.52 3.74
C GLU A 64 -7.25 -1.53 3.76
N SER A 65 -7.88 -0.70 4.61
CA SER A 65 -9.34 -0.60 4.62
C SER A 65 -9.88 -0.08 3.28
N ASP A 66 -9.17 0.84 2.63
CA ASP A 66 -9.59 1.37 1.33
C ASP A 66 -9.57 0.26 0.27
N LEU A 67 -8.50 -0.54 0.23
CA LEU A 67 -8.34 -1.64 -0.70
C LEU A 67 -9.33 -2.80 -0.46
N MET A 68 -9.55 -3.20 0.80
CA MET A 68 -10.54 -4.24 1.16
C MET A 68 -11.97 -3.87 0.77
N ASN A 69 -12.28 -2.56 0.74
CA ASN A 69 -13.59 -2.04 0.33
C ASN A 69 -13.63 -1.59 -1.14
N SER A 70 -12.55 -1.81 -1.90
CA SER A 70 -12.49 -1.46 -3.32
C SER A 70 -13.16 -2.53 -4.16
N SER A 71 -14.03 -2.11 -5.08
CA SER A 71 -14.71 -3.02 -5.99
C SER A 71 -13.85 -3.34 -7.22
N ILE A 72 -14.06 -4.52 -7.79
CA ILE A 72 -13.38 -5.00 -8.99
C ILE A 72 -14.37 -5.01 -10.15
N VAL A 73 -13.98 -4.40 -11.27
CA VAL A 73 -14.82 -4.29 -12.48
C VAL A 73 -14.15 -4.97 -13.67
N GLY A 74 -14.95 -5.54 -14.57
CA GLY A 74 -14.42 -6.19 -15.79
C GLY A 74 -13.68 -7.50 -15.56
N CYS A 75 -13.87 -8.14 -14.40
CA CYS A 75 -13.32 -9.47 -14.12
C CYS A 75 -14.01 -10.53 -14.98
N THR A 76 -13.23 -11.33 -15.72
CA THR A 76 -13.75 -12.38 -16.61
C THR A 76 -13.60 -13.79 -16.02
N ASN A 77 -13.46 -13.90 -14.69
CA ASN A 77 -13.28 -15.18 -14.04
C ASN A 77 -14.51 -16.09 -14.24
N ASN A 78 -14.24 -17.37 -14.48
CA ASN A 78 -15.25 -18.37 -14.77
C ASN A 78 -14.80 -19.72 -14.21
N ILE A 79 -15.70 -20.42 -13.52
CA ILE A 79 -15.44 -21.74 -12.95
C ILE A 79 -16.37 -22.74 -13.64
N ALA A 80 -15.79 -23.68 -14.40
CA ALA A 80 -16.52 -24.73 -15.10
C ALA A 80 -17.67 -24.22 -16.00
N GLY A 81 -17.47 -23.10 -16.69
CA GLY A 81 -18.48 -22.48 -17.55
C GLY A 81 -19.37 -21.46 -16.85
N VAL A 82 -19.35 -21.38 -15.51
CA VAL A 82 -20.17 -20.45 -14.74
C VAL A 82 -19.39 -19.15 -14.45
N PRO A 83 -19.91 -17.96 -14.84
CA PRO A 83 -19.27 -16.69 -14.51
C PRO A 83 -19.19 -16.48 -13.00
N THR A 84 -17.97 -16.33 -12.48
CA THR A 84 -17.69 -16.15 -11.04
C THR A 84 -16.71 -14.99 -10.87
N PRO A 85 -17.12 -13.75 -11.20
CA PRO A 85 -16.22 -12.60 -11.21
C PRO A 85 -15.73 -12.29 -9.79
N CYS A 86 -14.43 -11.99 -9.66
CA CYS A 86 -13.93 -11.33 -8.46
C CYS A 86 -14.64 -10.00 -8.28
N THR A 87 -15.11 -9.74 -7.07
CA THR A 87 -15.84 -8.51 -6.73
C THR A 87 -15.05 -7.63 -5.76
N LEU A 88 -14.18 -8.23 -4.95
CA LEU A 88 -13.45 -7.57 -3.87
C LEU A 88 -12.06 -8.18 -3.68
N VAL A 89 -11.22 -7.46 -2.93
CA VAL A 89 -9.96 -8.01 -2.40
C VAL A 89 -10.29 -8.89 -1.20
N SER A 90 -9.80 -10.12 -1.21
CA SER A 90 -10.11 -11.13 -0.18
C SER A 90 -9.07 -11.16 0.93
N VAL A 91 -7.78 -11.16 0.57
CA VAL A 91 -6.67 -11.18 1.54
C VAL A 91 -5.58 -10.21 1.12
N ILE A 92 -5.14 -9.40 2.09
CA ILE A 92 -3.95 -8.56 2.00
C ILE A 92 -2.90 -9.18 2.92
N LEU A 93 -1.84 -9.74 2.32
CA LEU A 93 -0.78 -10.36 3.11
C LEU A 93 -0.07 -9.33 3.99
N PRO A 94 0.48 -9.72 5.15
CA PRO A 94 1.24 -8.82 6.01
C PRO A 94 2.42 -8.16 5.29
N SER A 95 3.05 -8.84 4.33
CA SER A 95 4.12 -8.27 3.51
C SER A 95 3.65 -7.11 2.63
N ALA A 96 2.36 -7.06 2.27
CA ALA A 96 1.75 -5.98 1.48
C ALA A 96 1.56 -4.68 2.23
N ARG A 97 1.67 -4.71 3.56
CA ARG A 97 1.46 -3.56 4.42
C ARG A 97 2.78 -2.85 4.66
N ALA A 98 2.76 -1.52 4.65
CA ALA A 98 3.88 -0.75 5.16
C ALA A 98 4.12 -1.04 6.64
N LEU A 99 5.37 -0.91 7.10
CA LEU A 99 5.71 -1.12 8.51
C LEU A 99 5.05 -0.10 9.45
N LYS A 100 4.83 1.12 8.94
CA LYS A 100 4.25 2.23 9.71
C LYS A 100 2.78 2.43 9.34
N ARG A 101 1.93 2.55 10.37
CA ARG A 101 0.52 2.91 10.22
C ARG A 101 0.33 4.42 9.99
N TYR A 102 -0.72 4.74 9.25
CA TYR A 102 -1.21 6.09 9.02
C TYR A 102 -2.73 6.08 9.19
N ASN A 103 -3.27 7.02 9.98
CA ASN A 103 -4.70 7.08 10.29
C ASN A 103 -5.26 5.73 10.80
N ASP A 104 -4.50 5.10 11.72
CA ASP A 104 -4.78 3.80 12.32
C ASP A 104 -4.91 2.63 11.33
N ASP A 105 -4.35 2.79 10.13
CA ASP A 105 -4.45 1.84 9.03
C ASP A 105 -3.09 1.67 8.32
N TYR A 106 -2.98 0.66 7.45
CA TYR A 106 -1.73 0.32 6.78
C TYR A 106 -1.73 0.75 5.31
N PRO A 107 -0.79 1.59 4.85
CA PRO A 107 -0.56 1.78 3.42
C PRO A 107 -0.24 0.46 2.74
N ILE A 108 -0.80 0.24 1.56
CA ILE A 108 -0.51 -0.93 0.73
C ILE A 108 0.65 -0.61 -0.20
N MET A 109 1.58 -1.55 -0.38
CA MET A 109 2.75 -1.37 -1.23
C MET A 109 2.67 -2.23 -2.50
N GLN A 110 3.13 -1.69 -3.63
CA GLN A 110 2.86 -2.20 -4.99
C GLN A 110 3.37 -3.63 -5.28
N ASP A 111 4.55 -4.03 -4.81
CA ASP A 111 5.16 -5.32 -5.21
C ASP A 111 4.80 -6.50 -4.29
N ASN A 112 3.66 -6.43 -3.62
CA ASN A 112 3.28 -7.43 -2.63
C ASN A 112 2.05 -8.22 -3.01
N ALA A 113 1.98 -9.45 -2.48
CA ALA A 113 0.93 -10.39 -2.83
C ALA A 113 -0.43 -10.01 -2.22
N LEU A 114 -1.43 -9.96 -3.10
CA LEU A 114 -2.84 -9.72 -2.82
C LEU A 114 -3.65 -10.89 -3.39
N SER A 115 -4.70 -11.31 -2.70
CA SER A 115 -5.66 -12.29 -3.24
C SER A 115 -7.00 -11.62 -3.51
N PHE A 116 -7.63 -12.03 -4.61
CA PHE A 116 -8.89 -11.48 -5.11
C PHE A 116 -9.96 -12.56 -5.08
N GLY A 117 -11.15 -12.21 -4.58
CA GLY A 117 -12.28 -13.10 -4.36
C GLY A 117 -13.52 -12.68 -5.11
#